data_AF-A0A8E0RPZ2-F1
#
_entry.id   AF-A0A8E0RPZ2-F1
#
_cell.length_a   1.000
_cell.length_b   1.000
_cell.length_c   1.000
_cell.angle_alpha   90.00
_cell.angle_beta   90.00
_cell.angle_gamma   90.00
#
_symmetry.space_group_name_H-M   'P 1'
#
loop_
_entity.id
_entity.type
_entity.pdbx_description
1 polymer ?
#
loop_
_entity_poly.entity_id
_entity_poly.type
_entity_poly.pdbx_seq_one_letter_code
_entity_poly.pdbx_strand_id
1 'polypeptide(L)'
;RTFWYIQVCIVGQKHWSSTGDQSKRLSSVQETIERERQAASVKDGFAPRDSYIPVKNCTQLASSVKKMVSNFVFRTLLNRTPEVRWLNSYNLVISDSLTVQTIDGRWWNPGGQLTVQETSELLDPGQLKLMKSQHGGLQTLLRNHHQAFEVRSGIIRLRWDPERMARLDSSRPSPVLQKPVKKCLPLQRKTKPCWMFSHHPDGCPYPSETCSFLHVLKTDSELDAEQPPGMH
;
A
#
# COMPACT_ATOMS: atom_id res chain seq x y z
N ARG A 1 -15.51 15.13 -41.57
CA ARG A 1 -14.71 15.04 -42.80
C ARG A 1 -13.30 14.63 -42.41
N THR A 2 -13.01 13.37 -42.66
CA THR A 2 -11.68 12.73 -42.62
C THR A 2 -10.62 13.59 -43.30
N PHE A 3 -9.40 13.70 -42.78
CA PHE A 3 -8.16 13.60 -43.56
C PHE A 3 -6.93 13.43 -42.63
N TRP A 4 -6.44 12.19 -42.58
CA TRP A 4 -5.04 11.73 -42.54
C TRP A 4 -4.00 12.48 -41.68
N TYR A 5 -3.61 11.86 -40.56
CA TYR A 5 -2.26 12.02 -40.00
C TYR A 5 -1.28 11.21 -40.86
N ILE A 6 -0.44 11.89 -41.63
CA ILE A 6 0.66 11.26 -42.36
C ILE A 6 1.77 10.94 -41.36
N GLN A 7 1.99 9.65 -41.15
CA GLN A 7 3.17 9.12 -40.49
C GLN A 7 4.33 9.21 -41.49
N VAL A 8 5.11 10.29 -41.42
CA VAL A 8 6.35 10.41 -42.20
C VAL A 8 7.38 9.49 -41.57
N CYS A 9 7.47 8.27 -42.09
CA CYS A 9 8.62 7.41 -41.88
C CYS A 9 9.77 7.95 -42.74
N ILE A 10 10.77 8.59 -42.12
CA ILE A 10 12.05 8.87 -42.80
C ILE A 10 12.80 7.53 -42.90
N VAL A 11 12.56 6.81 -44.00
CA VAL A 11 13.35 5.65 -44.39
C VAL A 11 14.58 6.14 -45.15
N GLY A 12 15.76 5.85 -44.60
CA GLY A 12 17.02 5.80 -45.34
C GLY A 12 17.72 7.13 -45.62
N GLN A 13 18.29 7.77 -44.59
CA GLN A 13 19.45 8.63 -44.84
C GLN A 13 20.65 7.74 -45.19
N LYS A 14 21.04 7.71 -46.46
CA LYS A 14 22.36 7.20 -46.87
C LYS A 14 23.40 8.17 -46.33
N HIS A 15 23.95 7.86 -45.16
CA HIS A 15 25.10 8.57 -44.62
C HIS A 15 26.32 8.22 -45.47
N TRP A 16 26.75 9.12 -46.36
CA TRP A 16 28.08 9.05 -46.98
C TRP A 16 29.13 9.37 -45.91
N SER A 17 29.39 8.43 -45.01
CA SER A 17 30.64 8.43 -44.25
C SER A 17 31.72 7.97 -45.21
N SER A 18 32.68 8.84 -45.52
CA SER A 18 33.95 8.44 -46.13
C SER A 18 34.54 7.27 -45.33
N THR A 19 35.21 6.33 -46.01
CA THR A 19 35.88 5.18 -45.38
C THR A 19 36.77 5.61 -44.21
N GLY A 20 37.35 6.82 -44.27
CA GLY A 20 38.13 7.41 -43.18
C GLY A 20 37.32 7.76 -41.92
N ASP A 21 36.05 8.17 -42.06
CA ASP A 21 35.17 8.47 -40.91
C ASP A 21 34.65 7.19 -40.24
N GLN A 22 34.43 6.14 -41.02
CA GLN A 22 34.09 4.82 -40.46
C GLN A 22 35.28 4.24 -39.69
N SER A 23 36.50 4.31 -40.24
CA SER A 23 37.71 3.85 -39.55
C SER A 23 37.97 4.60 -38.25
N LYS A 24 37.76 5.93 -38.22
CA LYS A 24 37.90 6.74 -37.00
C LYS A 24 36.85 6.40 -35.93
N ARG A 25 35.61 6.12 -36.35
CA ARG A 25 34.54 5.67 -35.44
C ARG A 25 34.85 4.30 -34.86
N LEU A 26 35.28 3.35 -35.70
CA LEU A 26 35.67 2.02 -35.26
C LEU A 26 36.89 2.05 -34.33
N SER A 27 37.89 2.89 -34.61
CA SER A 27 39.04 3.04 -33.71
C SER A 27 38.64 3.66 -32.36
N SER A 28 37.74 4.65 -32.34
CA SER A 28 37.24 5.24 -31.10
C SER A 28 36.40 4.26 -30.27
N VAL A 29 35.57 3.45 -30.93
CA VAL A 29 34.83 2.35 -30.28
C VAL A 29 35.80 1.33 -29.69
N GLN A 30 36.84 0.95 -30.44
CA GLN A 30 37.81 -0.05 -30.00
C GLN A 30 38.70 0.46 -28.86
N GLU A 31 39.07 1.75 -28.87
CA GLU A 31 39.74 2.41 -27.76
C GLU A 31 38.87 2.45 -26.49
N THR A 32 37.57 2.70 -26.65
CA THR A 32 36.61 2.70 -25.54
C THR A 32 36.45 1.31 -24.94
N ILE A 33 36.35 0.27 -25.78
CA ILE A 33 36.29 -1.13 -25.33
C ILE A 33 37.54 -1.52 -24.55
N GLU A 34 38.72 -1.14 -25.04
CA GLU A 34 39.99 -1.48 -24.39
C GLU A 34 40.14 -0.73 -23.06
N ARG A 35 39.69 0.53 -22.99
CA ARG A 35 39.64 1.32 -21.75
C ARG A 35 38.71 0.70 -20.70
N GLU A 36 37.53 0.23 -21.11
CA GLU A 36 36.58 -0.48 -20.23
C GLU A 36 37.14 -1.84 -19.78
N ARG A 37 37.83 -2.60 -20.64
CA ARG A 37 38.49 -3.86 -20.27
C ARG A 37 39.60 -3.65 -19.25
N GLN A 38 40.38 -2.60 -19.41
CA GLN A 38 41.44 -2.24 -18.46
C GLN A 38 40.86 -1.70 -17.15
N ALA A 39 39.75 -0.96 -17.18
CA ALA A 39 39.03 -0.52 -16.00
C ALA A 39 38.38 -1.69 -15.23
N ALA A 40 37.80 -2.66 -15.94
CA ALA A 40 37.22 -3.87 -15.34
C ALA A 40 38.28 -4.82 -14.74
N SER A 41 39.54 -4.71 -15.17
CA SER A 41 40.67 -5.44 -14.57
C SER A 41 41.05 -4.90 -13.18
N VAL A 42 40.68 -3.65 -12.87
CA VAL A 42 40.95 -3.03 -11.57
C VAL A 42 39.76 -3.24 -10.62
N LYS A 43 39.80 -4.36 -9.91
CA LYS A 43 39.19 -4.60 -8.59
C LYS A 43 37.75 -4.10 -8.39
N ASP A 44 36.79 -4.85 -8.92
CA ASP A 44 35.84 -5.57 -8.05
C ASP A 44 35.14 -6.64 -8.90
N GLY A 45 35.37 -7.92 -8.59
CA GLY A 45 34.72 -9.00 -9.30
C GLY A 45 33.22 -8.97 -9.02
N PHE A 46 32.38 -9.07 -10.06
CA PHE A 46 30.97 -9.33 -9.89
C PHE A 46 30.80 -10.56 -8.99
N ALA A 47 30.36 -10.36 -7.75
CA ALA A 47 30.03 -11.43 -6.83
C ALA A 47 28.55 -11.79 -7.04
N PRO A 48 28.25 -12.98 -7.62
CA PRO A 48 26.88 -13.44 -7.72
C PRO A 48 26.25 -13.48 -6.32
N ARG A 49 25.00 -13.05 -6.23
CA ARG A 49 24.23 -13.22 -4.98
C ARG A 49 24.16 -14.70 -4.65
N ASP A 50 24.10 -15.03 -3.35
CA ASP A 50 23.91 -16.39 -2.89
C ASP A 50 22.72 -17.04 -3.61
N SER A 51 22.88 -18.33 -3.96
CA SER A 51 21.86 -19.13 -4.65
C SER A 51 20.54 -19.22 -3.89
N TYR A 52 20.57 -18.94 -2.58
CA TYR A 52 19.42 -18.93 -1.71
C TYR A 52 19.30 -17.60 -0.95
N ILE A 53 18.28 -16.82 -1.29
CA ILE A 53 17.87 -15.64 -0.52
C ILE A 53 16.71 -16.08 0.38
N PRO A 54 16.86 -16.07 1.72
CA PRO A 54 15.74 -16.35 2.61
C PRO A 54 14.59 -15.38 2.32
N VAL A 55 13.36 -15.88 2.23
CA VAL A 55 12.17 -15.03 2.04
C VAL A 55 11.92 -14.21 3.31
N LYS A 56 12.10 -12.89 3.23
CA LYS A 56 12.10 -11.94 4.35
C LYS A 56 10.85 -11.05 4.35
N ASN A 57 9.73 -11.54 4.88
CA ASN A 57 8.44 -10.83 4.81
C ASN A 57 7.67 -10.81 6.14
N CYS A 58 8.36 -10.87 7.28
CA CYS A 58 7.72 -10.98 8.60
C CYS A 58 6.77 -12.19 8.74
N THR A 59 6.77 -13.16 7.82
CA THR A 59 5.86 -14.33 7.92
C THR A 59 6.16 -15.18 9.13
N GLN A 60 7.44 -15.33 9.47
CA GLN A 60 7.93 -16.13 10.59
C GLN A 60 7.69 -15.51 11.98
N LEU A 61 7.25 -14.24 12.06
CA LEU A 61 6.81 -13.66 13.34
C LEU A 61 5.56 -14.37 13.85
N ALA A 62 5.53 -14.66 15.15
CA ALA A 62 4.36 -15.23 15.82
C ALA A 62 3.10 -14.40 15.56
N SER A 63 1.99 -15.07 15.27
CA SER A 63 0.70 -14.41 14.97
C SER A 63 0.21 -13.55 16.14
N SER A 64 0.52 -13.95 17.38
CA SER A 64 0.23 -13.20 18.60
C SER A 64 0.92 -11.83 18.61
N VAL A 65 2.20 -11.75 18.25
CA VAL A 65 2.95 -10.49 18.18
C VAL A 65 2.37 -9.59 17.10
N LYS A 66 2.04 -10.13 15.92
CA LYS A 66 1.39 -9.37 14.84
C LYS A 66 0.05 -8.79 15.28
N LYS A 67 -0.80 -9.61 15.91
CA LYS A 67 -2.11 -9.20 16.44
C LYS A 67 -1.96 -8.14 17.52
N MET A 68 -1.05 -8.32 18.46
CA MET A 68 -0.79 -7.38 19.55
C MET A 68 -0.36 -6.01 19.02
N VAL A 69 0.68 -5.95 18.18
CA VAL A 69 1.18 -4.70 17.59
C VAL A 69 0.08 -4.03 16.77
N SER A 70 -0.64 -4.80 15.96
CA SER A 70 -1.74 -4.25 15.14
C SER A 70 -2.85 -3.68 16.02
N ASN A 71 -3.32 -4.42 17.03
CA ASN A 71 -4.36 -3.94 17.93
C ASN A 71 -3.93 -2.71 18.72
N PHE A 72 -2.67 -2.66 19.15
CA PHE A 72 -2.11 -1.50 19.83
C PHE A 72 -2.14 -0.26 18.91
N VAL A 73 -1.54 -0.35 17.71
CA VAL A 73 -1.51 0.77 16.75
C VAL A 73 -2.93 1.20 16.37
N PHE A 74 -3.83 0.25 16.16
CA PHE A 74 -5.23 0.53 15.85
C PHE A 74 -5.93 1.35 16.94
N ARG A 75 -5.83 0.92 18.21
CA ARG A 75 -6.42 1.65 19.34
C ARG A 75 -5.79 3.03 19.51
N THR A 76 -4.48 3.14 19.35
CA THR A 76 -3.78 4.43 19.43
C THR A 76 -4.27 5.39 18.33
N LEU A 77 -4.51 4.91 17.11
CA LEU A 77 -5.07 5.72 16.04
C LEU A 77 -6.51 6.17 16.36
N LEU A 78 -7.36 5.28 16.87
CA LEU A 78 -8.75 5.63 17.23
C LEU A 78 -8.84 6.68 18.34
N ASN A 79 -7.90 6.66 19.28
CA ASN A 79 -7.85 7.59 20.40
C ASN A 79 -7.15 8.91 20.05
N ARG A 80 -6.50 9.01 18.89
CA ARG A 80 -5.91 10.26 18.42
C ARG A 80 -6.93 11.07 17.64
N THR A 81 -6.88 12.38 17.84
CA THR A 81 -7.69 13.35 17.10
C THR A 81 -7.37 13.28 15.60
N PRO A 82 -8.37 13.16 14.72
CA PRO A 82 -8.19 13.21 13.27
C PRO A 82 -7.51 14.49 12.79
N GLU A 83 -6.69 14.40 11.74
CA GLU A 83 -6.05 15.57 11.14
C GLU A 83 -7.07 16.37 10.32
N VAL A 84 -7.58 17.46 10.90
CA VAL A 84 -8.62 18.31 10.31
C VAL A 84 -8.24 18.83 8.93
N ARG A 85 -6.99 19.26 8.73
CA ARG A 85 -6.52 19.77 7.43
C ARG A 85 -6.60 18.72 6.33
N TRP A 86 -6.27 17.47 6.66
CA TRP A 86 -6.34 16.37 5.71
C TRP A 86 -7.79 16.00 5.40
N LEU A 87 -8.67 15.94 6.41
CA LEU A 87 -10.09 15.68 6.18
C LEU A 87 -10.74 16.77 5.31
N ASN A 88 -10.46 18.04 5.59
CA ASN A 88 -10.99 19.19 4.83
C ASN A 88 -10.42 19.30 3.41
N SER A 89 -9.38 18.54 3.08
CA SER A 89 -8.88 18.47 1.70
C SER A 89 -9.81 17.68 0.76
N TYR A 90 -10.75 16.92 1.33
CA TYR A 90 -11.77 16.18 0.62
C TYR A 90 -13.15 16.78 0.87
N ASN A 91 -14.08 16.57 -0.06
CA ASN A 91 -15.47 17.01 0.07
C ASN A 91 -16.28 16.07 0.99
N LEU A 92 -15.82 15.90 2.23
CA LEU A 92 -16.41 15.03 3.24
C LEU A 92 -17.42 15.79 4.10
N VAL A 93 -18.38 15.06 4.67
CA VAL A 93 -19.24 15.57 5.75
C VAL A 93 -18.59 15.19 7.06
N ILE A 94 -18.25 16.20 7.85
CA ILE A 94 -17.50 16.04 9.10
C ILE A 94 -18.35 16.61 10.22
N SER A 95 -18.52 15.87 11.31
CA SER A 95 -19.20 16.35 12.52
C SER A 95 -18.26 17.20 13.41
N ASP A 96 -18.80 17.87 14.43
CA ASP A 96 -18.00 18.59 15.42
C ASP A 96 -17.00 17.69 16.17
N SER A 97 -17.31 16.40 16.26
CA SER A 97 -16.44 15.37 16.85
C SER A 97 -15.40 14.78 15.88
N LEU A 98 -15.26 15.38 14.69
CA LEU A 98 -14.34 14.94 13.63
C LEU A 98 -14.62 13.53 13.08
N THR A 99 -15.85 13.03 13.25
CA THR A 99 -16.32 11.81 12.59
C THR A 99 -16.75 12.11 11.15
N VAL A 100 -16.54 11.18 10.25
CA VAL A 100 -16.95 11.30 8.84
C VAL A 100 -18.29 10.60 8.62
N GLN A 101 -19.16 11.18 7.80
CA GLN A 101 -20.40 10.53 7.42
C GLN A 101 -20.13 9.48 6.33
N THR A 102 -20.55 8.25 6.57
CA THR A 102 -20.47 7.15 5.60
C THR A 102 -21.58 7.25 4.55
N ILE A 103 -21.49 6.44 3.49
CA ILE A 103 -22.45 6.43 2.38
C ILE A 103 -23.88 6.07 2.85
N ASP A 104 -23.97 5.23 3.88
CA ASP A 104 -25.22 4.82 4.55
C ASP A 104 -25.66 5.78 5.67
N GLY A 105 -25.01 6.94 5.81
CA GLY A 105 -25.43 8.01 6.73
C GLY A 105 -24.96 7.88 8.18
N ARG A 106 -24.19 6.83 8.51
CA ARG A 106 -23.62 6.64 9.86
C ARG A 106 -22.42 7.56 10.09
N TRP A 107 -22.16 7.90 11.34
CA TRP A 107 -20.93 8.57 11.73
C TRP A 107 -19.85 7.54 12.01
N TRP A 108 -18.68 7.73 11.42
CA TRP A 108 -17.55 6.81 11.52
C TRP A 108 -16.28 7.56 11.94
N ASN A 109 -15.57 7.06 12.94
CA ASN A 109 -14.31 7.63 13.40
C ASN A 109 -13.17 7.28 12.43
N PRO A 110 -12.58 8.26 11.70
CA PRO A 110 -11.49 7.99 10.79
C PRO A 110 -10.14 7.71 11.47
N GLY A 111 -10.07 7.94 12.78
CA GLY A 111 -8.85 7.93 13.56
C GLY A 111 -7.92 9.10 13.25
N GLY A 112 -6.94 9.27 14.12
CA GLY A 112 -5.82 10.16 13.95
C GLY A 112 -4.72 9.58 13.05
N GLN A 113 -3.53 10.14 13.22
CA GLN A 113 -2.35 9.73 12.49
C GLN A 113 -1.16 9.55 13.42
N LEU A 114 -0.27 8.65 13.04
CA LEU A 114 0.99 8.40 13.73
C LEU A 114 2.12 8.39 12.72
N THR A 115 3.26 8.95 13.09
CA THR A 115 4.50 8.68 12.36
C THR A 115 5.03 7.29 12.72
N VAL A 116 5.81 6.70 11.82
CA VAL A 116 6.53 5.44 12.09
C VAL A 116 7.46 5.60 13.30
N GLN A 117 8.04 6.78 13.49
CA GLN A 117 8.88 7.09 14.64
C GLN A 117 8.08 7.08 15.95
N GLU A 118 6.99 7.86 16.05
CA GLU A 118 6.13 7.86 17.24
C GLU A 118 5.62 6.46 17.56
N THR A 119 5.23 5.70 16.53
CA THR A 119 4.75 4.32 16.72
C THR A 119 5.86 3.42 17.27
N SER A 120 7.12 3.64 16.87
CA SER A 120 8.24 2.90 17.43
C SER A 120 8.53 3.29 18.87
N GLU A 121 8.41 4.56 19.24
CA GLU A 121 8.63 5.02 20.63
C GLU A 121 7.55 4.50 21.58
N LEU A 122 6.33 4.31 21.08
CA LEU A 122 5.21 3.75 21.84
C LEU A 122 5.26 2.22 22.00
N LEU A 123 6.07 1.52 21.20
CA LEU A 123 6.19 0.07 21.25
C LEU A 123 7.40 -0.35 22.10
N ASP A 124 7.29 -1.51 22.74
CA ASP A 124 8.39 -2.05 23.53
C ASP A 124 9.66 -2.28 22.67
N PRO A 125 10.85 -1.84 23.11
CA PRO A 125 12.09 -2.02 22.37
C PRO A 125 12.45 -3.48 22.05
N GLY A 126 12.06 -4.42 22.91
CA GLY A 126 12.25 -5.86 22.69
C GLY A 126 11.41 -6.36 21.51
N GLN A 127 10.16 -5.91 21.41
CA GLN A 127 9.28 -6.22 20.27
C GLN A 127 9.81 -5.62 18.96
N LEU A 128 10.32 -4.39 19.00
CA LEU A 128 10.93 -3.77 17.83
C LEU A 128 12.16 -4.54 17.34
N LYS A 129 13.03 -4.98 18.27
CA LYS A 129 14.20 -5.82 17.95
C LYS A 129 13.77 -7.14 17.33
N LEU A 130 12.72 -7.78 17.87
CA LEU A 130 12.17 -9.02 17.32
C LEU A 130 11.62 -8.84 15.90
N MET A 131 10.92 -7.74 15.62
CA MET A 131 10.44 -7.47 14.25
C MET A 131 11.57 -7.13 13.27
N LYS A 132 12.61 -6.43 13.74
CA LYS A 132 13.80 -6.10 12.94
C LYS A 132 14.64 -7.34 12.63
N SER A 133 14.81 -8.26 13.60
CA SER A 133 15.55 -9.51 13.38
C SER A 133 14.87 -10.43 12.35
N GLN A 134 13.55 -10.33 12.23
CA GLN A 134 12.75 -10.99 11.19
C GLN A 134 12.72 -10.21 9.85
N HIS A 135 13.64 -9.25 9.68
CA HIS A 135 13.97 -8.54 8.43
C HIS A 135 12.83 -7.78 7.73
N GLY A 136 11.67 -7.58 8.35
CA GLY A 136 10.62 -6.71 7.80
C GLY A 136 10.29 -5.48 8.64
N GLY A 137 10.57 -5.49 9.95
CA GLY A 137 10.33 -4.32 10.80
C GLY A 137 8.87 -3.89 10.90
N LEU A 138 8.64 -2.79 11.63
CA LEU A 138 7.30 -2.26 11.94
C LEU A 138 6.53 -1.84 10.69
N GLN A 139 7.18 -1.09 9.79
CA GLN A 139 6.55 -0.56 8.60
C GLN A 139 6.02 -1.66 7.67
N THR A 140 6.79 -2.73 7.45
CA THR A 140 6.36 -3.86 6.62
C THR A 140 5.23 -4.63 7.29
N LEU A 141 5.28 -4.82 8.62
CA LEU A 141 4.19 -5.46 9.36
C LEU A 141 2.86 -4.72 9.15
N LEU A 142 2.87 -3.39 9.31
CA LEU A 142 1.67 -2.57 9.13
C LEU A 142 1.21 -2.53 7.67
N ARG A 143 2.14 -2.45 6.71
CA ARG A 143 1.81 -2.53 5.27
C ARG A 143 1.20 -3.88 4.88
N ASN A 144 1.65 -4.97 5.50
CA ASN A 144 1.10 -6.30 5.26
C ASN A 144 -0.32 -6.42 5.81
N HIS A 145 -0.62 -5.77 6.93
CA HIS A 145 -1.98 -5.63 7.46
C HIS A 145 -2.75 -4.49 6.76
N HIS A 146 -2.84 -4.63 5.44
CA HIS A 146 -3.52 -3.73 4.53
C HIS A 146 -5.03 -3.66 4.73
N GLN A 147 -5.67 -4.48 5.58
CA GLN A 147 -7.10 -4.29 5.84
C GLN A 147 -7.34 -3.16 6.86
N ALA A 148 -6.40 -2.97 7.79
CA ALA A 148 -6.52 -2.01 8.87
C ALA A 148 -5.75 -0.72 8.61
N PHE A 149 -4.55 -0.81 8.03
CA PHE A 149 -3.62 0.32 7.97
C PHE A 149 -3.26 0.74 6.55
N GLU A 150 -3.06 2.04 6.41
CA GLU A 150 -2.38 2.66 5.29
C GLU A 150 -1.08 3.30 5.81
N VAL A 151 0.04 3.01 5.12
CA VAL A 151 1.35 3.57 5.48
C VAL A 151 1.96 4.30 4.30
N ARG A 152 1.88 5.63 4.31
CA ARG A 152 2.36 6.52 3.24
C ARG A 152 3.26 7.61 3.81
N SER A 153 4.41 7.84 3.17
CA SER A 153 5.36 8.89 3.55
C SER A 153 5.75 8.90 5.04
N GLY A 154 5.88 7.71 5.64
CA GLY A 154 6.21 7.58 7.07
C GLY A 154 5.04 7.85 8.03
N ILE A 155 3.84 8.08 7.52
CA ILE A 155 2.60 8.28 8.28
C ILE A 155 1.76 7.00 8.19
N ILE A 156 1.22 6.61 9.34
CA ILE A 156 0.34 5.46 9.55
C ILE A 156 -1.05 6.01 9.87
N ARG A 157 -2.07 5.50 9.16
CA ARG A 157 -3.48 5.86 9.32
C ARG A 157 -4.36 4.61 9.22
N LEU A 158 -5.61 4.72 9.66
CA LEU A 158 -6.60 3.70 9.34
C LEU A 158 -6.83 3.68 7.83
N ARG A 159 -6.99 2.49 7.25
CA ARG A 159 -7.21 2.36 5.82
C ARG A 159 -8.67 2.60 5.46
N TRP A 160 -8.89 3.69 4.76
CA TRP A 160 -10.14 4.01 4.09
C TRP A 160 -9.86 4.96 2.92
N ASP A 161 -10.82 5.05 2.01
CA ASP A 161 -10.74 5.84 0.78
C ASP A 161 -11.65 7.07 0.92
N PRO A 162 -11.07 8.26 1.16
CA PRO A 162 -11.84 9.48 1.33
C PRO A 162 -12.53 9.94 0.05
N GLU A 163 -12.01 9.61 -1.13
CA GLU A 163 -12.67 9.95 -2.39
C GLU A 163 -13.97 9.15 -2.58
N ARG A 164 -14.01 7.90 -2.09
CA ARG A 164 -15.24 7.08 -2.10
C ARG A 164 -16.30 7.57 -1.12
N MET A 165 -15.92 8.30 -0.07
CA MET A 165 -16.85 8.85 0.91
C MET A 165 -17.15 10.33 0.71
N ALA A 166 -16.39 11.01 -0.16
CA ALA A 166 -16.65 12.40 -0.52
C ALA A 166 -18.01 12.53 -1.24
N ARG A 167 -18.72 13.62 -0.96
CA ARG A 167 -19.94 13.96 -1.70
C ARG A 167 -19.60 14.21 -3.15
N LEU A 168 -20.37 13.60 -4.04
CA LEU A 168 -20.35 13.94 -5.45
C LEU A 168 -20.88 15.36 -5.61
N ASP A 169 -20.04 16.26 -6.10
CA ASP A 169 -20.49 17.58 -6.54
C ASP A 169 -21.34 17.39 -7.80
N SER A 170 -22.61 17.80 -7.76
CA SER A 170 -23.53 17.78 -8.89
C SER A 170 -22.99 18.56 -10.11
N SER A 171 -21.99 19.41 -9.89
CA SER A 171 -21.39 20.35 -10.86
C SER A 171 -20.13 19.82 -11.55
N ARG A 172 -19.53 18.72 -11.08
CA ARG A 172 -18.32 18.14 -11.67
C ARG A 172 -18.60 16.74 -12.22
N PRO A 173 -18.26 16.47 -13.49
CA PRO A 173 -18.29 15.10 -13.99
C PRO A 173 -17.30 14.27 -13.16
N SER A 174 -17.86 13.38 -12.36
CA SER A 174 -17.14 12.53 -11.42
C SER A 174 -16.04 11.72 -12.12
N PRO A 175 -14.81 11.63 -11.57
CA PRO A 175 -13.83 10.64 -12.02
C PRO A 175 -14.32 9.20 -11.82
N VAL A 176 -15.32 9.01 -10.95
CA VAL A 176 -15.91 7.70 -10.62
C VAL A 176 -16.90 7.24 -11.70
N LEU A 177 -17.43 8.14 -12.55
CA LEU A 177 -18.39 7.80 -13.61
C LEU A 177 -17.76 7.68 -15.02
N GLN A 178 -16.45 7.87 -15.19
CA GLN A 178 -15.77 7.68 -16.48
C GLN A 178 -14.96 6.40 -16.60
N LYS A 179 -14.90 5.58 -15.55
CA LYS A 179 -14.71 4.16 -15.79
C LYS A 179 -16.12 3.63 -16.04
N PRO A 180 -16.42 3.04 -17.22
CA PRO A 180 -17.65 2.30 -17.36
C PRO A 180 -17.72 1.41 -16.13
N VAL A 181 -18.83 1.49 -15.39
CA VAL A 181 -19.19 0.48 -14.41
C VAL A 181 -19.01 -0.82 -15.17
N LYS A 182 -17.86 -1.48 -14.98
CA LYS A 182 -17.65 -2.82 -15.46
C LYS A 182 -18.73 -3.56 -14.71
N LYS A 183 -19.84 -3.79 -15.43
CA LYS A 183 -21.03 -4.57 -15.07
C LYS A 183 -20.81 -5.17 -13.71
N CYS A 184 -21.51 -4.69 -12.66
CA CYS A 184 -21.50 -5.26 -11.30
C CYS A 184 -20.88 -6.66 -11.32
N LEU A 185 -19.55 -6.71 -11.20
CA LEU A 185 -18.84 -7.95 -11.46
C LEU A 185 -19.39 -8.88 -10.40
N PRO A 186 -19.96 -10.04 -10.79
CA PRO A 186 -20.77 -10.86 -9.91
C PRO A 186 -19.98 -11.03 -8.64
N LEU A 187 -20.51 -10.42 -7.56
CA LEU A 187 -20.03 -10.41 -6.19
C LEU A 187 -18.64 -11.06 -6.13
N GLN A 188 -17.57 -10.32 -6.49
CA GLN A 188 -16.18 -10.84 -6.47
C GLN A 188 -16.08 -11.67 -5.21
N ARG A 189 -15.99 -13.01 -5.34
CA ARG A 189 -16.23 -13.94 -4.22
C ARG A 189 -15.38 -13.46 -3.06
N LYS A 190 -16.00 -12.77 -2.12
CA LYS A 190 -15.28 -12.13 -1.03
C LYS A 190 -14.77 -13.31 -0.22
N THR A 191 -13.45 -13.51 -0.19
CA THR A 191 -12.87 -14.73 0.40
C THR A 191 -12.41 -14.51 1.83
N LYS A 192 -12.19 -13.26 2.23
CA LYS A 192 -11.64 -12.91 3.55
C LYS A 192 -12.65 -12.11 4.37
N PRO A 193 -12.76 -12.38 5.68
CA PRO A 193 -13.53 -11.54 6.58
C PRO A 193 -12.92 -10.14 6.63
N CYS A 194 -13.79 -9.14 6.75
CA CYS A 194 -13.44 -7.74 6.89
C CYS A 194 -12.96 -7.50 8.32
N TRP A 195 -11.68 -7.22 8.44
CA TRP A 195 -11.06 -6.93 9.72
C TRP A 195 -11.67 -5.68 10.36
N MET A 196 -11.91 -4.62 9.57
CA MET A 196 -12.49 -3.36 10.06
C MET A 196 -13.90 -3.56 10.61
N PHE A 197 -14.74 -4.36 9.94
CA PHE A 197 -16.08 -4.69 10.44
C PHE A 197 -16.05 -5.37 11.81
N SER A 198 -15.03 -6.20 12.07
CA SER A 198 -14.95 -7.00 13.30
C SER A 198 -14.25 -6.28 14.47
N HIS A 199 -13.43 -5.26 14.21
CA HIS A 199 -12.56 -4.65 15.22
C HIS A 199 -12.82 -3.16 15.44
N HIS A 200 -13.43 -2.46 14.48
CA HIS A 200 -13.73 -1.05 14.62
C HIS A 200 -15.04 -0.85 15.41
N PRO A 201 -15.09 0.07 16.39
CA PRO A 201 -16.29 0.32 17.19
C PRO A 201 -17.51 0.71 16.33
N ASP A 202 -17.27 1.54 15.30
CA ASP A 202 -18.32 1.95 14.34
C ASP A 202 -18.51 0.98 13.17
N GLY A 203 -17.85 -0.20 13.21
CA GLY A 203 -17.83 -1.18 12.12
C GLY A 203 -17.08 -0.71 10.88
N CYS A 204 -17.38 -1.32 9.72
CA CYS A 204 -16.74 -0.96 8.46
C CYS A 204 -17.27 0.40 7.93
N PRO A 205 -16.40 1.28 7.40
CA PRO A 205 -16.84 2.52 6.75
C PRO A 205 -17.64 2.29 5.47
N TYR A 206 -17.55 1.09 4.88
CA TYR A 206 -18.29 0.71 3.68
C TYR A 206 -19.44 -0.21 4.04
N PRO A 207 -20.63 -0.09 3.42
CA PRO A 207 -21.67 -1.10 3.52
C PRO A 207 -21.23 -2.44 2.93
N SER A 208 -21.90 -3.52 3.31
CA SER A 208 -21.60 -4.88 2.87
C SER A 208 -21.61 -5.05 1.34
N GLU A 209 -22.34 -4.20 0.62
CA GLU A 209 -22.43 -4.23 -0.85
C GLU A 209 -21.20 -3.64 -1.53
N THR A 210 -20.57 -2.62 -0.94
CA THR A 210 -19.44 -1.88 -1.55
C THR A 210 -18.09 -2.22 -0.93
N CYS A 211 -18.07 -2.80 0.27
CA CYS A 211 -16.86 -3.29 0.91
C CYS A 211 -16.20 -4.40 0.06
N SER A 212 -14.88 -4.42 -0.03
CA SER A 212 -14.16 -5.49 -0.76
C SER A 212 -14.00 -6.80 0.04
N PHE A 213 -14.39 -6.81 1.32
CA PHE A 213 -14.25 -7.92 2.25
C PHE A 213 -15.62 -8.41 2.77
N LEU A 214 -15.67 -9.61 3.34
CA LEU A 214 -16.90 -10.19 3.90
C LEU A 214 -17.25 -9.57 5.26
N HIS A 215 -18.49 -9.14 5.44
CA HIS A 215 -19.02 -8.81 6.76
C HIS A 215 -19.70 -10.04 7.32
N VAL A 216 -18.98 -10.78 8.17
CA VAL A 216 -19.53 -11.94 8.87
C VAL A 216 -19.93 -11.46 10.25
N LEU A 217 -21.22 -11.53 10.56
CA LEU A 217 -21.69 -11.39 11.93
C LEU A 217 -21.21 -12.63 12.68
N LYS A 218 -20.39 -12.44 13.71
CA LYS A 218 -20.10 -13.53 14.64
C LYS A 218 -21.42 -13.88 15.32
N THR A 219 -22.02 -15.01 14.96
CA THR A 219 -23.04 -15.65 15.77
C THR A 219 -22.37 -16.16 17.04
N ASP A 220 -23.07 -16.09 18.18
CA ASP A 220 -22.53 -16.37 19.54
C ASP A 220 -21.95 -17.78 19.77
N SER A 221 -21.80 -18.60 18.73
CA SER A 221 -21.30 -19.98 18.78
C SER A 221 -19.77 -20.13 18.64
N GLU A 222 -19.01 -19.04 18.47
CA GLU A 222 -17.54 -19.08 18.30
C GLU A 222 -16.74 -18.50 19.49
N LEU A 223 -17.39 -18.16 20.59
CA LEU A 223 -16.72 -17.60 21.79
C LEU A 223 -16.08 -18.67 22.70
N ASP A 224 -16.35 -19.95 22.50
CA ASP A 224 -15.87 -21.04 23.37
C ASP A 224 -14.64 -21.80 22.84
N ALA A 225 -14.09 -21.44 21.67
CA ALA A 225 -13.02 -22.23 21.02
C ALA A 225 -11.58 -21.71 21.23
N GLU A 226 -11.38 -20.58 21.91
CA GLU A 226 -10.02 -20.06 22.24
C GLU A 226 -9.77 -19.97 23.74
N GLN A 227 -10.10 -21.02 24.49
CA GLN A 227 -9.51 -21.26 25.81
C GLN A 227 -8.43 -22.36 25.72
N PRO A 228 -7.17 -22.08 26.09
CA PRO A 228 -6.16 -23.11 26.19
C PRO A 228 -6.54 -24.10 27.32
N PRO A 229 -6.22 -25.40 27.19
CA PRO A 229 -6.46 -26.37 28.26
C PRO A 229 -5.53 -26.05 29.43
N GLY A 230 -6.08 -25.40 30.44
CA GLY A 230 -5.45 -25.15 31.72
C GLY A 230 -5.56 -26.37 32.62
N MET A 231 -4.40 -26.90 32.97
CA MET A 231 -4.17 -27.99 33.92
C MET A 231 -4.81 -27.69 35.29
N HIS A 232 -5.53 -28.67 35.81
CA HIS A 232 -5.59 -28.97 37.25
C HIS A 232 -5.30 -30.46 37.43
#